data_AF-A0A7W4HLG5-F1
#
_entry.id   AF-A0A7W4HLG5-F1
#
_cell.length_a   1.000
_cell.length_b   1.000
_cell.length_c   1.000
_cell.angle_alpha   90.00
_cell.angle_beta   90.00
_cell.angle_gamma   90.00
#
_symmetry.space_group_name_H-M   'P 1'
#
loop_
_entity.id
_entity.type
_entity.pdbx_description
1 polymer ?
#
loop_
_entity_poly.entity_id
_entity_poly.type
_entity_poly.pdbx_seq_one_letter_code
_entity_poly.pdbx_strand_id
1 'polypeptide(L)' 'MTLIPTIIEKTKAGERAYDIYSRLLEDRIIFVGEAVHSAMVNTVIAQMLYLEKKDPDKDII' A
#
# COMPACT_ATOMS: atom_id res chain seq x y z
N MET A 1 17.96 8.70 5.18
CA MET A 1 17.03 7.87 4.40
C MET A 1 16.90 6.54 5.12
N THR A 2 15.70 6.20 5.58
CA THR A 2 15.43 4.90 6.21
C THR A 2 15.23 3.88 5.11
N LEU A 3 15.96 2.76 5.17
CA LEU A 3 15.81 1.68 4.20
C LEU A 3 14.45 1.01 4.44
N ILE A 4 13.56 1.04 3.45
CA ILE A 4 12.30 0.29 3.49
C ILE A 4 12.61 -1.15 3.04
N PRO A 5 12.28 -2.18 3.85
CA PRO A 5 12.51 -3.56 3.45
C PRO A 5 11.75 -3.95 2.18
N THR A 6 12.42 -4.71 1.32
CA THR A 6 11.83 -5.30 0.11
C THR A 6 11.40 -6.73 0.39
N ILE A 7 10.19 -7.08 -0.02
CA ILE A 7 9.64 -8.44 0.00
C ILE A 7 9.69 -9.02 -1.40
N ILE A 8 10.10 -10.28 -1.51
CA ILE A 8 10.11 -11.06 -2.74
C ILE A 8 9.02 -12.12 -2.63
N GLU A 9 8.01 -12.06 -3.50
CA GLU A 9 6.91 -13.01 -3.53
C GLU A 9 7.00 -13.87 -4.80
N LYS A 10 6.86 -15.19 -4.61
CA LYS A 10 6.89 -16.15 -5.71
C LYS A 10 5.49 -16.30 -6.28
N THR A 11 5.32 -15.90 -7.53
CA THR A 11 4.11 -16.08 -8.32
C THR A 11 4.30 -17.20 -9.34
N LYS A 12 3.21 -17.67 -9.95
CA LYS A 12 3.28 -18.66 -11.04
C LYS A 12 4.06 -18.16 -12.26
N ALA A 13 4.21 -16.84 -12.42
CA ALA A 13 4.92 -16.20 -13.52
C ALA A 13 6.37 -15.79 -13.19
N GLY A 14 6.86 -16.12 -11.99
CA GLY A 14 8.20 -15.75 -11.52
C GLY A 14 8.19 -15.01 -10.18
N GLU A 15 9.24 -14.26 -9.90
CA GLU A 15 9.39 -13.50 -8.66
C GLU A 15 8.96 -12.04 -8.86
N ARG A 16 8.19 -11.51 -7.93
CA ARG A 16 7.83 -10.09 -7.90
C ARG A 16 8.34 -9.46 -6.62
N ALA A 17 9.07 -8.35 -6.77
CA ALA A 17 9.62 -7.60 -5.66
C ALA A 17 8.76 -6.36 -5.39
N TYR A 18 8.45 -6.12 -4.13
CA TYR A 18 7.74 -4.92 -3.68
C TYR A 18 8.35 -4.45 -2.36
N ASP A 19 8.26 -3.16 -2.06
CA ASP A 19 8.48 -2.72 -0.69
C ASP A 19 7.33 -3.21 0.22
N ILE A 20 7.60 -3.26 1.53
CA ILE A 20 6.63 -3.77 2.51
C ILE A 20 5.29 -3.00 2.48
N TYR A 21 5.28 -1.70 2.23
CA TYR A 21 4.04 -0.91 2.21
C TYR A 21 3.23 -1.20 0.95
N SER A 22 3.88 -1.35 -0.21
CA SER A 22 3.22 -1.80 -1.43
C SER A 22 2.56 -3.17 -1.24
N ARG A 23 3.21 -4.10 -0.53
CA ARG A 23 2.62 -5.40 -0.22
C ARG A 23 1.43 -5.28 0.73
N LEU A 24 1.49 -4.42 1.74
CA LEU A 24 0.38 -4.19 2.67
C LEU A 24 -0.82 -3.51 1.97
N LEU A 25 -0.57 -2.63 1.01
CA LEU A 25 -1.63 -1.99 0.22
C LEU A 25 -2.40 -3.02 -0.61
N GLU A 26 -1.76 -4.08 -1.10
CA GLU A 26 -2.46 -5.20 -1.76
C GLU A 26 -3.43 -5.92 -0.82
N ASP A 27 -3.09 -6.00 0.48
CA ASP A 27 -3.98 -6.51 1.55
C ASP A 27 -4.94 -5.43 2.08
N ARG A 28 -5.03 -4.29 1.39
CA ARG A 28 -5.90 -3.14 1.71
C ARG A 28 -5.57 -2.44 3.03
N ILE A 29 -4.31 -2.49 3.45
CA ILE A 29 -3.82 -1.82 4.65
C ILE A 29 -3.13 -0.50 4.27
N ILE A 30 -3.58 0.62 4.82
CA ILE A 30 -2.95 1.93 4.66
C ILE A 30 -2.25 2.33 5.97
N PHE A 31 -0.93 2.54 5.91
CA PHE A 31 -0.15 2.90 7.09
C PHE A 31 0.05 4.41 7.21
N VAL A 32 -0.36 4.99 8.35
CA VAL A 32 -0.11 6.39 8.70
C VAL A 32 0.76 6.43 9.95
N GLY A 33 2.08 6.57 9.76
CA GLY A 33 3.08 6.51 10.83
C GLY A 33 3.66 7.85 11.27
N GLU A 34 3.34 8.94 10.56
CA GLU A 34 3.94 10.26 10.78
C GLU A 34 2.87 11.30 11.12
N ALA A 35 3.30 12.53 11.46
CA ALA A 35 2.39 13.64 11.70
C ALA A 35 1.58 13.97 10.43
N VAL A 36 0.29 14.24 10.60
CA VAL A 36 -0.60 14.55 9.48
C VAL A 36 -0.21 15.86 8.83
N HIS A 37 0.04 15.83 7.52
CA HIS A 37 0.32 17.02 6.71
C HIS A 37 -0.30 16.89 5.30
N SER A 38 -0.49 18.02 4.61
CA SER A 38 -1.29 18.07 3.37
C SER A 38 -0.82 17.09 2.29
N ALA A 39 0.49 16.97 2.07
CA ALA A 39 1.02 16.03 1.09
C ALA A 39 0.73 14.56 1.43
N MET A 40 0.80 14.18 2.72
CA MET A 40 0.45 12.83 3.17
C MET A 40 -1.04 12.55 2.94
N VAL A 41 -1.91 13.51 3.30
CA VAL A 41 -3.36 13.38 3.11
C VAL A 41 -3.71 13.11 1.64
N ASN A 42 -3.09 13.82 0.70
CA ASN A 42 -3.30 13.58 -0.73
C ASN A 42 -2.92 12.15 -1.14
N THR A 43 -1.82 11.61 -0.62
CA THR A 43 -1.39 10.24 -0.89
C THR A 43 -2.35 9.21 -0.30
N VAL A 44 -2.82 9.42 0.94
CA VAL A 44 -3.79 8.54 1.61
C VAL A 44 -5.11 8.50 0.82
N ILE A 45 -5.63 9.64 0.38
CA ILE A 45 -6.85 9.71 -0.44
C ILE A 45 -6.65 8.96 -1.76
N ALA A 46 -5.50 9.12 -2.42
CA ALA A 46 -5.21 8.40 -3.66
C ALA A 46 -5.17 6.87 -3.44
N GLN A 47 -4.60 6.41 -2.33
CA GLN A 47 -4.59 4.99 -1.94
C GLN A 47 -6.00 4.46 -1.68
N MET A 48 -6.86 5.21 -0.97
CA MET A 48 -8.25 4.82 -0.72
C MET A 48 -9.04 4.68 -2.03
N LEU A 49 -8.97 5.68 -2.92
CA LEU A 49 -9.65 5.64 -4.22
C LEU A 49 -9.15 4.48 -5.10
N TYR A 50 -7.85 4.16 -5.03
CA TYR A 50 -7.29 3.01 -5.72
C TYR A 50 -7.89 1.68 -5.20
N LEU A 51 -7.99 1.51 -3.88
CA LEU A 51 -8.54 0.31 -3.26
C LEU A 51 -10.05 0.16 -3.49
N GLU A 52 -10.80 1.26 -3.39
CA GLU A 52 -12.23 1.29 -3.65
C GLU A 52 -12.55 0.90 -5.10
N LYS A 53 -11.78 1.43 -6.07
CA LYS A 53 -11.92 1.03 -7.48
C LYS A 53 -11.63 -0.44 -7.73
N LYS A 54 -10.72 -1.04 -6.95
CA LYS A 54 -10.29 -2.43 -7.12
C LYS A 54 -11.33 -3.41 -6.58
N ASP A 55 -11.92 -3.10 -5.44
CA ASP A 55 -12.97 -3.89 -4.81
C ASP A 55 -13.75 -2.99 -3.83
N PRO A 56 -14.95 -2.50 -4.19
CA PRO A 56 -15.70 -1.56 -3.36
C PRO A 56 -16.38 -2.22 -2.17
N ASP A 57 -16.58 -3.55 -2.19
CA ASP A 57 -17.29 -4.29 -1.15
C ASP A 57 -16.36 -4.76 -0.02
N LYS A 58 -15.04 -4.57 -0.17
CA LYS A 58 -14.05 -4.94 0.84
C LYS A 58 -13.63 -3.75 1.69
N ASP A 59 -13.46 -4.01 2.97
CA ASP A 59 -12.95 -3.02 3.93
C ASP A 59 -11.52 -2.58 3.59
N ILE A 60 -11.21 -1.33 3.93
CA ILE A 60 -9.86 -0.76 3.93
C ILE A 60 -9.46 -0.61 5.41
N ILE A 61 -8.27 -1.11 5.76
CA ILE A 61 -7.75 -1.16 7.13
C ILE A 61 -6.71 -0.07 7.36
#